data_AF-A0A7Y2EPH0-F1
#
_entry.id   AF-A0A7Y2EPH0-F1
#
_cell.length_a   1.000
_cell.length_b   1.000
_cell.length_c   1.000
_cell.angle_alpha   90.00
_cell.angle_beta   90.00
_cell.angle_gamma   90.00
#
_symmetry.space_group_name_H-M   'P 1'
#
loop_
_entity.id
_entity.type
_entity.pdbx_description
1 polymer ?
#
loop_
_entity_poly.entity_id
_entity_poly.type
_entity_poly.pdbx_seq_one_letter_code
_entity_poly.pdbx_strand_id
1 'polypeptide(L)'
;MLQGESAKDIAALVREVGGEVTHDLHIIEAVGALVTGEQLAELKRSPLVTRTIDDLARLDDRERRKDDEQACRVRGHIELDLTTEGFRWQLYNKRPDPAELSSIKLSWPRELGALQELRLGTLPLPLAKAATSDHGSLTLELPEDGRPTVHQRTELHARFALPTVQDGFSAHQRDFGIELGFAAGCSDKLVPAYSNNSTDFYYNRVSGVEQLHQQGITGKGVTVAVIDSGLWEHDDLARDTAGKPRIVGRYDAVNDVAGAPAPDESGHGTHMTSIIANSANTLVNGKPNGSFRGVAPDVNLVAVK
;
A
#
# COMPACT_ATOMS: atom_id res chain seq x y z
N MET A 1 -8.32 -8.01 18.73
CA MET A 1 -7.57 -9.27 18.94
C MET A 1 -7.60 -9.62 20.43
N LEU A 2 -7.86 -10.88 20.77
CA LEU A 2 -7.77 -11.40 22.14
C LEU A 2 -6.54 -12.32 22.22
N GLN A 3 -5.81 -12.28 23.33
CA GLN A 3 -4.69 -13.18 23.62
C GLN A 3 -4.99 -13.98 24.88
N GLY A 4 -4.66 -15.27 24.84
CA GLY A 4 -4.70 -16.20 25.96
C GLY A 4 -3.47 -17.10 25.96
N GLU A 5 -3.46 -18.11 26.81
CA GLU A 5 -2.31 -19.02 26.92
C GLU A 5 -2.14 -19.95 25.72
N SER A 6 -3.23 -20.38 25.07
CA SER A 6 -3.18 -21.20 23.87
C SER A 6 -4.33 -20.91 22.90
N ALA A 7 -4.09 -21.17 21.61
CA ALA A 7 -5.11 -21.06 20.57
C ALA A 7 -6.30 -21.99 20.85
N LYS A 8 -6.01 -23.18 21.39
CA LYS A 8 -6.99 -24.23 21.69
C LYS A 8 -7.95 -23.81 22.80
N ASP A 9 -7.44 -23.20 23.87
CA ASP A 9 -8.27 -22.75 25.00
C ASP A 9 -9.15 -21.57 24.59
N ILE A 10 -8.60 -20.64 23.81
CA ILE A 10 -9.39 -19.54 23.23
C ILE A 10 -10.45 -20.08 22.27
N ALA A 11 -10.14 -21.08 21.44
CA ALA A 11 -11.11 -21.69 20.54
C ALA A 11 -12.23 -22.44 21.29
N ALA A 12 -11.91 -23.08 22.41
CA ALA A 12 -12.91 -23.71 23.27
C ALA A 12 -13.83 -22.66 23.91
N LEU A 13 -13.23 -21.60 24.45
CA LEU A 13 -13.96 -20.49 25.05
C LEU A 13 -14.87 -19.77 24.04
N VAL A 14 -14.41 -19.56 22.81
CA VAL A 14 -15.24 -19.01 21.71
C VAL A 14 -16.48 -19.88 21.49
N ARG A 15 -16.33 -21.21 21.44
CA ARG A 15 -17.47 -22.12 21.26
C ARG A 15 -18.40 -22.13 22.47
N GLU A 16 -17.85 -21.98 23.68
CA GLU A 16 -18.60 -21.94 24.94
C GLU A 16 -19.56 -20.73 24.99
N VAL A 17 -19.11 -19.56 24.54
CA VAL A 17 -19.96 -18.36 24.44
C VAL A 17 -20.88 -18.38 23.19
N GLY A 18 -20.90 -19.49 22.44
CA GLY A 18 -21.71 -19.66 21.24
C GLY A 18 -21.18 -18.94 19.99
N GLY A 19 -19.89 -18.58 19.98
CA GLY A 19 -19.19 -18.07 18.80
C GLY A 19 -18.76 -19.20 17.85
N GLU A 20 -18.45 -18.83 16.61
CA GLU A 20 -18.02 -19.77 15.57
C GLU A 20 -16.51 -19.63 15.31
N VAL A 21 -15.76 -20.71 15.50
CA VAL A 21 -14.35 -20.77 15.07
C VAL A 21 -14.31 -21.05 13.58
N THR A 22 -13.77 -20.12 12.79
CA THR A 22 -13.77 -20.20 11.32
C THR A 22 -12.46 -20.74 10.75
N HIS A 23 -11.33 -20.48 11.41
CA HIS A 23 -10.01 -20.89 10.93
C HIS A 23 -9.11 -21.32 12.08
N ASP A 24 -8.33 -22.37 11.84
CA ASP A 24 -7.20 -22.75 12.67
C ASP A 24 -5.91 -22.24 12.03
N LEU A 25 -5.12 -21.48 12.79
CA LEU A 25 -3.87 -20.86 12.35
C LEU A 25 -2.71 -21.42 13.19
N HIS A 26 -2.55 -22.75 13.21
CA HIS A 26 -1.56 -23.46 14.02
C HIS A 26 -0.11 -22.97 13.86
N ILE A 27 0.27 -22.41 12.70
CA ILE A 27 1.63 -21.89 12.46
C ILE A 27 1.97 -20.76 13.46
N ILE A 28 0.99 -19.98 13.89
CA ILE A 28 1.16 -18.83 14.79
C ILE A 28 0.42 -19.01 16.12
N GLU A 29 0.00 -20.24 16.45
CA GLU A 29 -0.79 -20.53 17.67
C GLU A 29 -2.00 -19.57 17.80
N ALA A 30 -2.78 -19.44 16.72
CA ALA A 30 -3.97 -18.57 16.70
C ALA A 30 -5.20 -19.24 16.08
N VAL A 31 -6.37 -18.65 16.34
CA VAL A 31 -7.65 -19.04 15.71
C VAL A 31 -8.40 -17.81 15.21
N GLY A 32 -9.04 -17.95 14.04
CA GLY A 32 -10.02 -17.00 13.53
C GLY A 32 -11.41 -17.37 14.03
N ALA A 33 -12.19 -16.38 14.49
CA ALA A 33 -13.54 -16.62 15.02
C ALA A 33 -14.51 -15.49 14.66
N LEU A 34 -15.78 -15.85 14.45
CA LEU A 34 -16.91 -14.95 14.36
C LEU A 34 -17.66 -14.94 15.70
N VAL A 35 -17.78 -13.76 16.28
CA VAL A 35 -18.47 -13.53 17.55
C VAL A 35 -19.30 -12.24 17.46
N THR A 36 -20.42 -12.19 18.16
CA THR A 36 -21.21 -10.96 18.31
C THR A 36 -20.54 -10.00 19.29
N GLY A 37 -21.01 -8.74 19.33
CA GLY A 37 -20.51 -7.77 20.32
C GLY A 37 -20.74 -8.20 21.77
N GLU A 38 -21.85 -8.89 22.05
CA GLU A 38 -22.18 -9.42 23.38
C GLU A 38 -21.25 -10.59 23.75
N GLN A 39 -21.06 -11.54 22.83
CA GLN A 39 -20.13 -12.66 22.99
C GLN A 39 -18.69 -12.17 23.19
N LEU A 40 -18.26 -11.15 22.43
CA LEU A 40 -16.94 -10.54 22.62
C LEU A 40 -16.80 -9.90 24.00
N ALA A 41 -17.85 -9.24 24.51
CA ALA A 41 -17.84 -8.66 25.85
C ALA A 41 -17.75 -9.75 26.95
N GLU A 42 -18.36 -10.91 26.73
CA GLU A 42 -18.27 -12.07 27.61
C GLU A 42 -16.87 -12.70 27.56
N LEU A 43 -16.30 -12.91 26.37
CA LEU A 43 -14.94 -13.41 26.19
C LEU A 43 -13.91 -12.56 26.93
N LYS A 44 -14.02 -11.23 26.85
CA LYS A 44 -13.11 -10.30 27.53
C LYS A 44 -13.14 -10.40 29.07
N ARG A 45 -14.19 -10.98 29.67
CA ARG A 45 -14.29 -11.19 31.12
C ARG A 45 -13.69 -12.51 31.56
N SER A 46 -13.41 -13.43 30.64
CA SER A 46 -12.85 -14.73 30.95
C SER A 46 -11.41 -14.59 31.49
N PRO A 47 -11.05 -15.32 32.55
CA PRO A 47 -9.68 -15.34 33.06
C PRO A 47 -8.68 -15.94 32.08
N LEU A 48 -9.15 -16.67 31.05
CA LEU A 48 -8.31 -17.23 29.98
C LEU A 48 -7.84 -16.16 28.98
N VAL A 49 -8.46 -14.98 28.97
CA VAL A 49 -8.03 -13.85 28.14
C VAL A 49 -7.07 -12.98 28.96
N THR A 50 -5.79 -13.08 28.66
CA THR A 50 -4.72 -12.36 29.36
C THR A 50 -4.53 -10.94 28.84
N ARG A 51 -4.84 -10.70 27.56
CA ARG A 51 -4.75 -9.38 26.95
C ARG A 51 -5.81 -9.19 25.88
N THR A 52 -6.38 -7.99 25.88
CA THR A 52 -7.27 -7.51 24.82
C THR A 52 -6.57 -6.38 24.09
N ILE A 53 -6.45 -6.52 22.77
CA ILE A 53 -6.07 -5.43 21.87
C ILE A 53 -7.34 -5.04 21.14
N ASP A 54 -7.91 -3.92 21.55
CA ASP A 54 -9.10 -3.40 20.89
C ASP A 54 -8.78 -2.99 19.46
N ASP A 55 -9.76 -3.18 18.57
CA ASP A 55 -9.66 -2.56 17.28
C ASP A 55 -9.86 -1.06 17.46
N LEU A 56 -8.81 -0.30 17.14
CA LEU A 56 -8.82 1.16 17.17
C LEU A 56 -9.55 1.77 15.96
N ALA A 57 -9.97 0.94 14.99
CA ALA A 57 -10.89 1.39 13.95
C ALA A 57 -12.24 1.73 14.58
N ARG A 58 -12.73 2.95 14.35
CA ARG A 58 -14.07 3.33 14.79
C ARG A 58 -15.08 2.45 14.07
N LEU A 59 -16.14 2.01 14.75
CA LEU A 59 -17.18 1.17 14.14
C LEU A 59 -17.80 1.85 12.90
N ASP A 60 -17.94 3.18 12.92
CA ASP A 60 -18.35 3.99 11.77
C ASP A 60 -17.39 3.87 10.56
N ASP A 61 -16.08 3.69 10.82
CA ASP A 61 -15.09 3.51 9.75
C ASP A 61 -15.23 2.13 9.09
N ARG A 62 -15.78 1.13 9.79
CA ARG A 62 -15.94 -0.25 9.28
C ARG A 62 -17.13 -0.39 8.35
N GLU A 63 -18.28 0.21 8.69
CA GLU A 63 -19.47 0.21 7.81
C GLU A 63 -19.20 1.03 6.55
N ARG A 64 -18.61 2.23 6.69
CA ARG A 64 -18.13 3.02 5.54
C ARG A 64 -17.15 2.25 4.66
N ARG A 65 -16.15 1.57 5.25
CA ARG A 65 -15.16 0.80 4.46
C ARG A 65 -15.78 -0.37 3.70
N LYS A 66 -16.75 -1.10 4.27
CA LYS A 66 -17.41 -2.20 3.56
C LYS A 66 -18.20 -1.70 2.35
N ASP A 67 -18.88 -0.57 2.50
CA ASP A 67 -19.63 0.06 1.41
C ASP A 67 -18.66 0.65 0.36
N ASP A 68 -17.57 1.28 0.78
CA ASP A 68 -16.55 1.89 -0.10
C ASP A 68 -15.70 0.84 -0.86
N GLU A 69 -15.33 -0.29 -0.23
CA GLU A 69 -14.59 -1.41 -0.85
C GLU A 69 -15.47 -2.21 -1.83
N GLN A 70 -16.77 -2.37 -1.53
CA GLN A 70 -17.70 -2.99 -2.47
C GLN A 70 -18.08 -2.05 -3.61
N ALA A 71 -18.22 -0.74 -3.34
CA ALA A 71 -18.63 0.23 -4.35
C ALA A 71 -17.48 0.58 -5.30
N CYS A 72 -16.24 0.84 -4.86
CA CYS A 72 -15.18 1.31 -5.75
C CYS A 72 -14.09 0.28 -6.03
N ARG A 73 -14.30 -0.50 -7.09
CA ARG A 73 -13.32 -1.47 -7.62
C ARG A 73 -12.40 -0.90 -8.70
N VAL A 74 -12.44 0.42 -8.91
CA VAL A 74 -11.48 1.12 -9.76
C VAL A 74 -10.44 1.76 -8.85
N ARG A 75 -9.15 1.52 -9.14
CA ARG A 75 -8.02 2.04 -8.38
C ARG A 75 -6.97 2.60 -9.32
N GLY A 76 -6.47 3.78 -9.04
CA GLY A 76 -5.25 4.30 -9.62
C GLY A 76 -4.03 3.66 -9.00
N HIS A 77 -2.96 3.60 -9.76
CA HIS A 77 -1.65 3.17 -9.29
C HIS A 77 -1.18 4.08 -8.16
N ILE A 78 -0.40 3.56 -7.21
CA ILE A 78 0.10 4.36 -6.09
C ILE A 78 1.13 5.41 -6.56
N GLU A 79 1.80 5.13 -7.68
CA GLU A 79 2.79 6.01 -8.29
C GLU A 79 2.21 6.76 -9.50
N LEU A 80 2.62 8.02 -9.61
CA LEU A 80 2.39 8.88 -10.76
C LEU A 80 3.66 8.90 -11.61
N ASP A 81 3.57 8.41 -12.85
CA ASP A 81 4.68 8.42 -13.79
C ASP A 81 4.87 9.82 -14.35
N LEU A 82 5.80 10.59 -13.79
CA LEU A 82 6.15 11.91 -14.32
C LEU A 82 6.89 11.78 -15.65
N THR A 83 6.39 12.48 -16.67
CA THR A 83 7.01 12.61 -17.98
C THR A 83 7.65 13.99 -18.11
N THR A 84 8.44 14.23 -19.15
CA THR A 84 9.06 15.54 -19.40
C THR A 84 8.04 16.68 -19.48
N GLU A 85 6.84 16.42 -19.97
CA GLU A 85 5.80 17.43 -20.23
C GLU A 85 4.54 17.26 -19.35
N GLY A 86 4.54 16.33 -18.39
CA GLY A 86 3.42 16.13 -17.48
C GLY A 86 3.44 14.79 -16.76
N PHE A 87 2.35 14.03 -16.84
CA PHE A 87 2.25 12.75 -16.13
C PHE A 87 1.41 11.71 -16.85
N ARG A 88 1.63 10.45 -16.46
CA ARG A 88 0.77 9.29 -16.73
C ARG A 88 0.36 8.66 -15.41
N TRP A 89 -0.92 8.31 -15.30
CA TRP A 89 -1.46 7.62 -14.14
C TRP A 89 -2.25 6.39 -14.56
N GLN A 90 -1.72 5.21 -14.24
CA GLN A 90 -2.35 3.95 -14.59
C GLN A 90 -3.56 3.68 -13.68
N LEU A 91 -4.71 3.41 -14.27
CA LEU A 91 -5.93 3.00 -13.59
C LEU A 91 -6.18 1.50 -13.83
N TYR A 92 -6.71 0.83 -12.80
CA TYR A 92 -7.07 -0.57 -12.79
C TYR A 92 -8.54 -0.72 -12.44
N ASN A 93 -9.34 -1.27 -13.35
CA ASN A 93 -10.73 -1.64 -13.08
C ASN A 93 -10.82 -3.13 -12.75
N LYS A 94 -11.20 -3.46 -11.51
CA LYS A 94 -11.42 -4.84 -11.04
C LYS A 94 -12.89 -5.28 -11.15
N ARG A 95 -13.73 -4.53 -11.85
CA ARG A 95 -15.11 -4.92 -12.20
C ARG A 95 -15.12 -5.72 -13.51
N PRO A 96 -16.14 -6.57 -13.72
CA PRO A 96 -16.35 -7.21 -15.02
C PRO A 96 -16.70 -6.17 -16.11
N ASP A 97 -17.50 -5.17 -15.76
CA ASP A 97 -17.95 -4.12 -16.68
C ASP A 97 -17.04 -2.88 -16.65
N PRO A 98 -16.91 -2.15 -17.77
CA PRO A 98 -16.20 -0.86 -17.80
C PRO A 98 -16.82 0.14 -16.81
N ALA A 99 -15.97 0.93 -16.15
CA ALA A 99 -16.43 1.93 -15.20
C ALA A 99 -16.55 3.31 -15.85
N GLU A 100 -17.72 3.90 -15.78
CA GLU A 100 -17.99 5.23 -16.34
C GLU A 100 -17.44 6.35 -15.46
N LEU A 101 -16.54 7.15 -16.01
CA LEU A 101 -15.96 8.31 -15.35
C LEU A 101 -16.94 9.48 -15.42
N SER A 102 -17.36 9.98 -14.25
CA SER A 102 -18.33 11.07 -14.13
C SER A 102 -17.69 12.41 -13.82
N SER A 103 -16.55 12.43 -13.13
CA SER A 103 -15.86 13.68 -12.82
C SER A 103 -14.35 13.51 -12.63
N ILE A 104 -13.63 14.59 -12.87
CA ILE A 104 -12.18 14.68 -12.67
C ILE A 104 -11.88 15.99 -11.95
N LYS A 105 -11.14 15.89 -10.84
CA LYS A 105 -10.52 17.04 -10.18
C LYS A 105 -9.02 16.88 -10.24
N LEU A 106 -8.33 17.92 -10.71
CA LEU A 106 -6.88 17.99 -10.77
C LEU A 106 -6.38 19.24 -10.05
N SER A 107 -5.24 19.12 -9.37
CA SER A 107 -4.41 20.24 -8.96
C SER A 107 -2.95 19.97 -9.31
N TRP A 108 -2.21 21.01 -9.69
CA TRP A 108 -0.81 20.90 -10.11
C TRP A 108 -0.02 22.19 -9.81
N PRO A 109 1.32 22.16 -9.84
CA PRO A 109 2.17 23.34 -9.63
C PRO A 109 1.95 24.43 -10.67
N ARG A 110 1.96 25.70 -10.24
CA ARG A 110 1.79 26.85 -11.16
C ARG A 110 2.94 26.96 -12.16
N GLU A 111 4.10 26.47 -11.80
CA GLU A 111 5.33 26.41 -12.58
C GLU A 111 5.19 25.55 -13.84
N LEU A 112 4.22 24.64 -13.90
CA LEU A 112 3.91 23.86 -15.11
C LEU A 112 3.03 24.64 -16.11
N GLY A 113 2.46 25.76 -15.68
CA GLY A 113 1.55 26.57 -16.50
C GLY A 113 0.21 25.88 -16.77
N ALA A 114 -0.39 26.22 -17.91
CA ALA A 114 -1.71 25.71 -18.29
C ALA A 114 -1.68 24.23 -18.68
N LEU A 115 -2.73 23.49 -18.32
CA LEU A 115 -2.97 22.15 -18.82
C LEU A 115 -3.33 22.22 -20.32
N GLN A 116 -2.48 21.68 -21.18
CA GLN A 116 -2.67 21.67 -22.63
C GLN A 116 -3.49 20.48 -23.09
N GLU A 117 -3.39 19.35 -22.40
CA GLU A 117 -4.01 18.11 -22.82
C GLU A 117 -4.35 17.23 -21.63
N LEU A 118 -5.53 16.59 -21.70
CA LEU A 118 -5.94 15.55 -20.78
C LEU A 118 -6.60 14.43 -21.58
N ARG A 119 -6.12 13.20 -21.41
CA ARG A 119 -6.60 12.01 -22.13
C ARG A 119 -6.88 10.86 -21.16
N LEU A 120 -7.92 10.09 -21.44
CA LEU A 120 -8.18 8.80 -20.81
C LEU A 120 -7.97 7.70 -21.86
N GLY A 121 -6.88 6.95 -21.73
CA GLY A 121 -6.37 6.08 -22.79
C GLY A 121 -6.07 6.90 -24.04
N THR A 122 -6.76 6.58 -25.14
CA THR A 122 -6.65 7.33 -26.40
C THR A 122 -7.68 8.47 -26.53
N LEU A 123 -8.64 8.57 -25.60
CA LEU A 123 -9.75 9.51 -25.70
C LEU A 123 -9.36 10.89 -25.13
N PRO A 124 -9.36 11.96 -25.93
CA PRO A 124 -9.19 13.32 -25.42
C PRO A 124 -10.40 13.76 -24.61
N LEU A 125 -10.14 14.36 -23.45
CA LEU A 125 -11.17 14.86 -22.55
C LEU A 125 -11.44 16.35 -22.81
N PRO A 126 -12.70 16.81 -22.71
CA PRO A 126 -13.10 18.15 -23.16
C PRO A 126 -12.68 19.25 -22.17
N LEU A 127 -11.42 19.66 -22.22
CA LEU A 127 -10.87 20.71 -21.35
C LEU A 127 -11.62 22.05 -21.45
N ALA A 128 -12.15 22.40 -22.61
CA ALA A 128 -12.93 23.63 -22.81
C ALA A 128 -14.22 23.70 -21.96
N LYS A 129 -14.69 22.56 -21.44
CA LYS A 129 -15.87 22.48 -20.55
C LYS A 129 -15.51 22.46 -19.08
N ALA A 130 -14.21 22.50 -18.74
CA ALA A 130 -13.78 22.45 -17.36
C ALA A 130 -13.80 23.82 -16.70
N ALA A 131 -14.14 23.85 -15.42
CA ALA A 131 -13.89 25.01 -14.58
C ALA A 131 -12.40 25.02 -14.23
N THR A 132 -11.63 25.90 -14.88
CA THR A 132 -10.22 26.17 -14.55
C THR A 132 -10.13 27.31 -13.57
N SER A 133 -9.28 27.18 -12.54
CA SER A 133 -8.75 28.37 -11.86
C SER A 133 -7.48 28.81 -12.61
N ASP A 134 -7.16 30.10 -12.60
CA ASP A 134 -5.97 30.66 -13.25
C ASP A 134 -4.63 30.08 -12.75
N HIS A 135 -4.67 29.13 -11.80
CA HIS A 135 -3.61 28.92 -10.82
C HIS A 135 -3.38 27.45 -10.40
N GLY A 136 -3.63 26.50 -11.29
CA GLY A 136 -3.21 25.10 -11.08
C GLY A 136 -4.30 24.19 -10.52
N SER A 137 -5.56 24.39 -10.93
CA SER A 137 -6.62 23.43 -10.66
C SER A 137 -7.65 23.34 -11.78
N LEU A 138 -8.22 22.15 -11.95
CA LEU A 138 -9.25 21.80 -12.91
C LEU A 138 -10.35 21.04 -12.19
N THR A 139 -11.62 21.38 -12.43
CA THR A 139 -12.74 20.48 -12.17
C THR A 139 -13.51 20.29 -13.47
N LEU A 140 -13.64 19.03 -13.89
CA LEU A 140 -14.35 18.63 -15.10
C LEU A 140 -15.46 17.65 -14.71
N GLU A 141 -16.70 18.07 -14.91
CA GLU A 141 -17.88 17.21 -14.79
C GLU A 141 -18.23 16.67 -16.18
N LEU A 142 -18.39 15.35 -16.29
CA LEU A 142 -18.65 14.65 -17.55
C LEU A 142 -20.16 14.36 -17.66
N PRO A 143 -20.81 14.79 -18.76
CA PRO A 143 -22.24 14.57 -18.95
C PRO A 143 -22.55 13.06 -18.99
N GLU A 144 -23.77 12.68 -18.62
CA GLU A 144 -24.19 11.26 -18.61
C GLU A 144 -24.10 10.63 -20.00
N ASP A 145 -24.39 11.40 -21.05
CA ASP A 145 -24.28 10.95 -22.42
C ASP A 145 -22.81 10.96 -22.88
N GLY A 146 -22.28 9.79 -23.22
CA GLY A 146 -20.92 9.62 -23.73
C GLY A 146 -19.82 9.65 -22.67
N ARG A 147 -20.07 9.20 -21.43
CA ARG A 147 -19.03 9.11 -20.40
C ARG A 147 -17.86 8.24 -20.85
N PRO A 148 -16.61 8.73 -20.73
CA PRO A 148 -15.41 7.92 -20.88
C PRO A 148 -15.44 6.70 -19.94
N THR A 149 -15.01 5.55 -20.43
CA THR A 149 -14.98 4.31 -19.66
C THR A 149 -13.55 3.88 -19.32
N VAL A 150 -13.36 3.45 -18.06
CA VAL A 150 -12.14 2.80 -17.59
C VAL A 150 -12.31 1.29 -17.72
N HIS A 151 -11.52 0.68 -18.60
CA HIS A 151 -11.44 -0.77 -18.77
C HIS A 151 -10.46 -1.38 -17.75
N GLN A 152 -10.13 -2.67 -17.89
CA GLN A 152 -9.22 -3.37 -16.96
C GLN A 152 -7.94 -2.59 -16.67
N ARG A 153 -7.34 -2.00 -17.71
CA ARG A 153 -6.21 -1.08 -17.61
C ARG A 153 -6.48 0.12 -18.51
N THR A 154 -6.42 1.32 -17.96
CA THR A 154 -6.57 2.57 -18.72
C THR A 154 -5.69 3.64 -18.10
N GLU A 155 -5.02 4.44 -18.92
CA GLU A 155 -4.08 5.45 -18.44
C GLU A 155 -4.72 6.83 -18.49
N LEU A 156 -4.62 7.62 -17.42
CA LEU A 156 -4.90 9.05 -17.46
C LEU A 156 -3.59 9.79 -17.79
N HIS A 157 -3.57 10.52 -18.90
CA HIS A 157 -2.40 11.28 -19.35
C HIS A 157 -2.71 12.77 -19.32
N ALA A 158 -1.80 13.55 -18.72
CA ALA A 158 -1.88 15.01 -18.69
C ALA A 158 -0.59 15.63 -19.25
N ARG A 159 -0.74 16.70 -20.05
CA ARG A 159 0.37 17.48 -20.61
C ARG A 159 0.20 18.96 -20.27
N PHE A 160 1.27 19.59 -19.82
CA PHE A 160 1.28 20.99 -19.40
C PHE A 160 2.08 21.86 -20.37
N ALA A 161 1.96 23.18 -20.20
CA ALA A 161 2.62 24.16 -21.06
C ALA A 161 4.14 24.22 -20.86
N LEU A 162 4.61 23.92 -19.64
CA LEU A 162 6.02 23.94 -19.28
C LEU A 162 6.49 22.57 -18.77
N PRO A 163 7.79 22.23 -18.93
CA PRO A 163 8.32 20.94 -18.51
C PRO A 163 8.24 20.69 -17.00
N THR A 164 8.25 19.41 -16.61
CA THR A 164 8.25 18.98 -15.21
C THR A 164 9.56 19.22 -14.47
N VAL A 165 10.64 19.49 -15.20
CA VAL A 165 11.96 19.88 -14.65
C VAL A 165 12.43 21.15 -15.35
N GLN A 166 12.74 22.17 -14.55
CA GLN A 166 13.18 23.50 -14.98
C GLN A 166 14.28 24.00 -14.02
N ASP A 167 14.99 25.07 -14.39
CA ASP A 167 15.99 25.65 -13.50
C ASP A 167 15.35 26.12 -12.19
N GLY A 168 15.73 25.47 -11.08
CA GLY A 168 15.19 25.74 -9.75
C GLY A 168 13.84 25.11 -9.43
N PHE A 169 13.29 24.27 -10.32
CA PHE A 169 12.01 23.59 -10.09
C PHE A 169 12.02 22.15 -10.61
N SER A 170 11.53 21.22 -9.80
CA SER A 170 11.27 19.84 -10.20
C SER A 170 9.93 19.43 -9.62
N ALA A 171 8.99 19.04 -10.47
CA ALA A 171 7.72 18.51 -10.05
C ALA A 171 7.92 17.13 -9.41
N HIS A 172 7.14 16.85 -8.37
CA HIS A 172 7.07 15.57 -7.69
C HIS A 172 5.59 15.17 -7.58
N GLN A 173 5.30 13.87 -7.44
CA GLN A 173 3.93 13.37 -7.26
C GLN A 173 3.15 14.11 -6.15
N ARG A 174 3.84 14.50 -5.06
CA ARG A 174 3.25 15.26 -3.94
C ARG A 174 2.60 16.57 -4.37
N ASP A 175 3.06 17.14 -5.48
CA ASP A 175 2.63 18.44 -5.97
C ASP A 175 1.38 18.33 -6.86
N PHE A 176 0.91 17.10 -7.11
CA PHE A 176 -0.30 16.81 -7.85
C PHE A 176 -1.41 16.28 -6.93
N GLY A 177 -2.62 16.76 -7.16
CA GLY A 177 -3.85 16.19 -6.61
C GLY A 177 -4.69 15.65 -7.75
N ILE A 178 -5.10 14.39 -7.68
CA ILE A 178 -6.00 13.77 -8.66
C ILE A 178 -7.13 13.08 -7.91
N GLU A 179 -8.37 13.42 -8.26
CA GLU A 179 -9.57 12.71 -7.79
C GLU A 179 -10.45 12.41 -9.00
N LEU A 180 -10.81 11.14 -9.16
CA LEU A 180 -11.71 10.64 -10.19
C LEU A 180 -13.02 10.20 -9.55
N GLY A 181 -14.14 10.79 -9.98
CA GLY A 181 -15.48 10.34 -9.61
C GLY A 181 -16.07 9.43 -10.68
N PHE A 182 -16.75 8.38 -10.27
CA PHE A 182 -17.41 7.40 -11.14
C PHE A 182 -18.93 7.42 -10.94
N ALA A 183 -19.66 7.09 -12.01
CA ALA A 183 -21.14 7.09 -12.05
C ALA A 183 -21.79 6.23 -10.95
N ALA A 184 -21.09 5.19 -10.48
CA ALA A 184 -21.52 4.33 -9.39
C ALA A 184 -21.45 5.00 -7.99
N GLY A 185 -21.27 6.32 -7.91
CA GLY A 185 -21.23 7.07 -6.66
C GLY A 185 -19.92 6.91 -5.88
N CYS A 186 -18.86 6.42 -6.52
CA CYS A 186 -17.58 6.18 -5.87
C CYS A 186 -16.49 7.06 -6.46
N SER A 187 -15.41 7.30 -5.71
CA SER A 187 -14.25 8.03 -6.19
C SER A 187 -12.93 7.36 -5.82
N ASP A 188 -11.90 7.70 -6.57
CA ASP A 188 -10.54 7.26 -6.31
C ASP A 188 -9.57 8.44 -6.41
N LYS A 189 -8.52 8.42 -5.58
CA LYS A 189 -7.63 9.57 -5.38
C LYS A 189 -6.18 9.16 -5.49
N LEU A 190 -5.38 9.99 -6.15
CA LEU A 190 -3.93 9.87 -6.08
C LEU A 190 -3.49 10.11 -4.64
N VAL A 191 -2.79 9.12 -4.08
CA VAL A 191 -2.17 9.25 -2.76
C VAL A 191 -1.00 10.23 -2.87
N PRO A 192 -0.95 11.31 -2.07
CA PRO A 192 0.17 12.24 -2.10
C PRO A 192 1.47 11.52 -1.74
N ALA A 193 2.53 11.74 -2.51
CA ALA A 193 3.85 11.27 -2.13
C ALA A 193 4.43 12.09 -0.96
N TYR A 194 5.18 11.47 -0.07
CA TYR A 194 5.89 12.20 0.98
C TYR A 194 7.06 13.02 0.40
N SER A 195 7.27 14.23 0.95
CA SER A 195 8.58 14.59 1.51
C SER A 195 9.83 14.10 0.78
N ASN A 196 10.27 12.95 1.26
CA ASN A 196 11.51 12.27 0.93
C ASN A 196 11.20 10.78 0.76
N ASN A 197 10.12 10.43 0.04
CA ASN A 197 9.65 9.04 -0.09
C ASN A 197 10.67 8.07 -0.71
N SER A 198 11.70 8.59 -1.39
CA SER A 198 12.76 7.81 -2.02
C SER A 198 14.05 7.69 -1.18
N THR A 199 14.18 8.45 -0.08
CA THR A 199 15.47 8.61 0.63
C THR A 199 15.38 8.60 2.16
N ASP A 200 14.33 9.16 2.77
CA ASP A 200 14.15 9.22 4.23
C ASP A 200 13.11 8.17 4.69
N PHE A 201 13.60 7.04 5.19
CA PHE A 201 12.81 5.99 5.81
C PHE A 201 12.48 6.37 7.26
N TYR A 202 11.73 7.47 7.40
CA TYR A 202 11.52 8.18 8.66
C TYR A 202 10.90 7.32 9.77
N TYR A 203 10.24 6.22 9.43
CA TYR A 203 9.65 5.31 10.41
C TYR A 203 10.70 4.63 11.29
N ASN A 204 11.91 4.36 10.77
CA ASN A 204 13.02 3.84 11.58
C ASN A 204 13.53 4.88 12.59
N ARG A 205 13.47 6.17 12.22
CA ARG A 205 13.80 7.26 13.15
C ARG A 205 12.74 7.40 14.25
N VAL A 206 11.45 7.38 13.88
CA VAL A 206 10.33 7.56 14.83
C VAL A 206 10.17 6.37 15.79
N SER A 207 10.47 5.16 15.34
CA SER A 207 10.43 3.94 16.17
C SER A 207 11.69 3.71 17.01
N GLY A 208 12.73 4.56 16.87
CA GLY A 208 14.00 4.42 17.58
C GLY A 208 14.96 3.39 16.97
N VAL A 209 14.58 2.71 15.89
CA VAL A 209 15.39 1.74 15.16
C VAL A 209 16.68 2.35 14.61
N GLU A 210 16.67 3.61 14.17
CA GLU A 210 17.88 4.31 13.71
C GLU A 210 19.01 4.28 14.76
N GLN A 211 18.67 4.46 16.04
CA GLN A 211 19.66 4.46 17.13
C GLN A 211 20.22 3.05 17.37
N LEU A 212 19.40 2.01 17.16
CA LEU A 212 19.83 0.61 17.25
C LEU A 212 20.80 0.26 16.11
N HIS A 213 20.51 0.69 14.87
CA HIS A 213 21.42 0.52 13.74
C HIS A 213 22.78 1.18 13.99
N GLN A 214 22.78 2.41 14.51
CA GLN A 214 24.02 3.13 14.84
C GLN A 214 24.84 2.44 15.95
N GLN A 215 24.20 1.60 16.77
CA GLN A 215 24.85 0.74 17.77
C GLN A 215 25.24 -0.64 17.21
N GLY A 216 25.01 -0.91 15.92
CA GLY A 216 25.30 -2.18 15.26
C GLY A 216 24.25 -3.28 15.48
N ILE A 217 23.08 -2.93 16.00
CA ILE A 217 21.96 -3.86 16.19
C ILE A 217 21.11 -3.85 14.91
N THR A 218 21.29 -4.87 14.08
CA THR A 218 20.70 -4.95 12.72
C THR A 218 19.89 -6.22 12.48
N GLY A 219 19.64 -7.02 13.52
CA GLY A 219 18.98 -8.34 13.41
C GLY A 219 19.92 -9.47 12.98
N LYS A 220 21.23 -9.21 12.88
CA LYS A 220 22.23 -10.21 12.54
C LYS A 220 22.13 -11.47 13.41
N GLY A 221 22.09 -12.64 12.76
CA GLY A 221 22.00 -13.94 13.42
C GLY A 221 20.56 -14.39 13.75
N VAL A 222 19.57 -13.55 13.48
CA VAL A 222 18.14 -13.91 13.57
C VAL A 222 17.63 -14.30 12.19
N THR A 223 16.70 -15.26 12.14
CA THR A 223 15.99 -15.63 10.90
C THR A 223 14.53 -15.20 11.01
N VAL A 224 14.03 -14.54 9.96
CA VAL A 224 12.63 -14.11 9.85
C VAL A 224 11.98 -14.86 8.69
N ALA A 225 10.85 -15.51 8.95
CA ALA A 225 10.00 -16.08 7.93
C ALA A 225 8.88 -15.08 7.58
N VAL A 226 8.70 -14.80 6.30
CA VAL A 226 7.63 -13.93 5.79
C VAL A 226 6.63 -14.81 5.05
N ILE A 227 5.40 -14.89 5.57
CA ILE A 227 4.28 -15.64 4.98
C ILE A 227 3.38 -14.63 4.28
N ASP A 228 3.47 -14.54 2.95
CA ASP A 228 2.78 -13.53 2.15
C ASP A 228 2.67 -14.00 0.69
N SER A 229 2.43 -13.14 -0.30
CA SER A 229 2.28 -13.50 -1.72
C SER A 229 3.56 -14.00 -2.42
N GLY A 230 4.71 -13.98 -1.72
CA GLY A 230 6.02 -14.38 -2.22
C GLY A 230 7.10 -13.32 -1.96
N LEU A 231 8.23 -13.44 -2.65
CA LEU A 231 9.33 -12.47 -2.59
C LEU A 231 9.96 -12.25 -3.96
N TRP A 232 10.08 -10.98 -4.38
CA TRP A 232 11.01 -10.59 -5.43
C TRP A 232 12.41 -10.37 -4.84
N GLU A 233 13.36 -11.23 -5.22
CA GLU A 233 14.73 -11.25 -4.72
C GLU A 233 15.62 -10.17 -5.35
N HIS A 234 15.23 -8.90 -5.22
CA HIS A 234 16.11 -7.76 -5.55
C HIS A 234 17.35 -7.75 -4.65
N ASP A 235 18.48 -7.17 -5.08
CA ASP A 235 19.75 -7.22 -4.33
C ASP A 235 19.61 -6.72 -2.87
N ASP A 236 18.94 -5.59 -2.66
CA ASP A 236 18.68 -5.04 -1.30
C ASP A 236 17.78 -5.93 -0.42
N LEU A 237 17.12 -6.93 -1.02
CA LEU A 237 16.30 -7.93 -0.35
C LEU A 237 17.00 -9.29 -0.23
N ALA A 238 17.79 -9.68 -1.22
CA ALA A 238 18.51 -10.95 -1.27
C ALA A 238 19.83 -10.92 -0.50
N ARG A 239 20.38 -9.73 -0.24
CA ARG A 239 21.68 -9.53 0.42
C ARG A 239 21.56 -8.71 1.70
N ASP A 240 22.39 -9.07 2.69
CA ASP A 240 22.58 -8.30 3.92
C ASP A 240 23.38 -7.02 3.68
N THR A 241 23.61 -6.22 4.74
CA THR A 241 24.35 -4.95 4.64
C THR A 241 25.83 -5.13 4.27
N ALA A 242 26.36 -6.35 4.39
CA ALA A 242 27.71 -6.73 3.96
C ALA A 242 27.73 -7.32 2.53
N GLY A 243 26.60 -7.32 1.82
CA GLY A 243 26.46 -7.85 0.46
C GLY A 243 26.38 -9.37 0.37
N LYS A 244 26.25 -10.09 1.50
CA LYS A 244 26.18 -11.55 1.53
C LYS A 244 24.75 -12.02 1.32
N PRO A 245 24.52 -13.16 0.61
CA PRO A 245 23.20 -13.74 0.50
C PRO A 245 22.61 -14.06 1.88
N ARG A 246 21.34 -13.71 2.09
CA ARG A 246 20.63 -13.93 3.38
C ARG A 246 19.35 -14.76 3.28
N ILE A 247 18.90 -15.07 2.07
CA ILE A 247 17.72 -15.94 1.87
C ILE A 247 18.14 -17.38 2.12
N VAL A 248 17.73 -17.92 3.27
CA VAL A 248 18.10 -19.27 3.73
C VAL A 248 17.03 -20.32 3.44
N GLY A 249 15.82 -19.90 3.05
CA GLY A 249 14.73 -20.81 2.73
C GLY A 249 13.68 -20.17 1.83
N ARG A 250 13.02 -21.04 1.06
CA ARG A 250 11.91 -20.68 0.17
C ARG A 250 10.89 -21.81 0.21
N TYR A 251 9.62 -21.47 0.31
CA TYR A 251 8.54 -22.44 0.28
C TYR A 251 7.32 -21.82 -0.37
N ASP A 252 6.76 -22.50 -1.36
CA ASP A 252 5.46 -22.20 -1.93
C ASP A 252 4.46 -23.19 -1.33
N ALA A 253 3.67 -22.73 -0.36
CA ALA A 253 2.68 -23.52 0.34
C ALA A 253 1.41 -23.75 -0.49
N VAL A 254 1.20 -22.97 -1.57
CA VAL A 254 0.09 -23.17 -2.50
C VAL A 254 0.35 -24.39 -3.38
N ASN A 255 1.59 -24.54 -3.86
CA ASN A 255 1.99 -25.63 -4.76
C ASN A 255 2.76 -26.76 -4.06
N ASP A 256 3.02 -26.64 -2.76
CA ASP A 256 3.83 -27.57 -1.95
C ASP A 256 5.24 -27.78 -2.53
N VAL A 257 5.94 -26.67 -2.82
CA VAL A 257 7.28 -26.69 -3.41
C VAL A 257 8.28 -25.99 -2.51
N ALA A 258 9.27 -26.73 -2.02
CA ALA A 258 10.38 -26.19 -1.23
C ALA A 258 11.62 -25.93 -2.08
N GLY A 259 12.36 -24.87 -1.74
CA GLY A 259 13.69 -24.56 -2.30
C GLY A 259 13.69 -23.86 -3.66
N ALA A 260 12.57 -23.85 -4.39
CA ALA A 260 12.41 -23.06 -5.60
C ALA A 260 12.09 -21.57 -5.27
N PRO A 261 12.43 -20.62 -6.16
CA PRO A 261 11.94 -19.24 -6.06
C PRO A 261 10.42 -19.20 -5.89
N ALA A 262 9.96 -18.40 -4.92
CA ALA A 262 8.55 -18.14 -4.67
C ALA A 262 8.24 -16.69 -5.09
N PRO A 263 8.14 -16.39 -6.40
CA PRO A 263 7.98 -15.03 -6.89
C PRO A 263 6.66 -14.43 -6.42
N ASP A 264 6.71 -13.15 -6.12
CA ASP A 264 5.57 -12.36 -5.69
C ASP A 264 4.87 -11.71 -6.89
N GLU A 265 3.67 -12.17 -7.25
CA GLU A 265 2.90 -11.55 -8.33
C GLU A 265 2.13 -10.30 -7.91
N SER A 266 1.92 -10.10 -6.61
CA SER A 266 1.12 -8.99 -6.09
C SER A 266 1.98 -7.78 -5.67
N GLY A 267 3.26 -8.02 -5.36
CA GLY A 267 4.17 -7.03 -4.78
C GLY A 267 3.99 -6.82 -3.27
N HIS A 268 2.96 -7.45 -2.66
CA HIS A 268 2.63 -7.27 -1.25
C HIS A 268 3.69 -7.90 -0.34
N GLY A 269 4.04 -9.17 -0.56
CA GLY A 269 5.07 -9.86 0.22
C GLY A 269 6.46 -9.25 0.09
N THR A 270 6.80 -8.77 -1.11
CA THR A 270 8.04 -8.03 -1.35
C THR A 270 8.04 -6.71 -0.58
N HIS A 271 6.93 -5.98 -0.58
CA HIS A 271 6.79 -4.74 0.17
C HIS A 271 6.89 -4.98 1.69
N MET A 272 6.20 -5.99 2.23
CA MET A 272 6.31 -6.37 3.65
C MET A 272 7.75 -6.75 4.01
N THR A 273 8.39 -7.58 3.19
CA THR A 273 9.80 -7.98 3.38
C THR A 273 10.73 -6.77 3.34
N SER A 274 10.42 -5.75 2.53
CA SER A 274 11.23 -4.54 2.44
C SER A 274 11.22 -3.71 3.73
N ILE A 275 10.08 -3.61 4.41
CA ILE A 275 9.97 -2.92 5.70
C ILE A 275 10.81 -3.65 6.76
N ILE A 276 10.85 -4.98 6.70
CA ILE A 276 11.62 -5.80 7.63
C ILE A 276 13.11 -5.70 7.34
N ALA A 277 13.53 -5.99 6.11
CA ALA A 277 14.92 -6.38 5.86
C ALA A 277 15.65 -5.53 4.82
N ASN A 278 15.07 -4.53 4.17
CA ASN A 278 15.78 -3.80 3.12
C ASN A 278 17.15 -3.27 3.59
N SER A 279 18.23 -3.76 2.96
CA SER A 279 19.63 -3.50 3.37
C SER A 279 20.24 -2.24 2.76
N ALA A 280 19.52 -1.52 1.90
CA ALA A 280 20.00 -0.25 1.40
C ALA A 280 20.07 0.80 2.51
N ASN A 281 20.98 1.75 2.33
CA ASN A 281 21.16 2.84 3.27
C ASN A 281 19.98 3.83 3.21
N THR A 282 19.61 4.34 4.39
CA THR A 282 18.77 5.54 4.50
C THR A 282 19.65 6.76 4.25
N LEU A 283 19.18 7.66 3.40
CA LEU A 283 19.93 8.85 2.99
C LEU A 283 19.28 10.10 3.58
N VAL A 284 20.09 10.91 4.26
CA VAL A 284 19.69 12.26 4.71
C VAL A 284 20.55 13.26 3.95
N ASN A 285 19.93 14.15 3.18
CA ASN A 285 20.61 15.10 2.29
C ASN A 285 21.62 14.41 1.34
N GLY A 286 21.22 13.24 0.81
CA GLY A 286 22.03 12.46 -0.14
C GLY A 286 23.20 11.68 0.48
N LYS A 287 23.34 11.65 1.81
CA LYS A 287 24.40 10.94 2.52
C LYS A 287 23.84 9.86 3.45
N PRO A 288 24.48 8.69 3.58
CA PRO A 288 24.10 7.68 4.56
C PRO A 288 24.14 8.25 5.99
N ASN A 289 23.09 8.03 6.76
CA ASN A 289 23.01 8.46 8.17
C ASN A 289 23.38 7.34 9.17
N GLY A 290 23.89 6.21 8.68
CA GLY A 290 24.18 5.02 9.50
C GLY A 290 22.94 4.17 9.82
N SER A 291 21.79 4.48 9.23
CA SER A 291 20.57 3.66 9.29
C SER A 291 20.30 3.02 7.93
N PHE A 292 19.46 2.00 7.95
CA PHE A 292 19.02 1.25 6.78
C PHE A 292 17.54 1.47 6.54
N ARG A 293 17.08 1.06 5.35
CA ARG A 293 15.69 1.20 4.93
C ARG A 293 14.79 0.23 5.69
N GLY A 294 15.22 -1.02 5.89
CA GLY A 294 14.52 -2.02 6.70
C GLY A 294 14.81 -1.90 8.19
N VAL A 295 13.95 -2.47 9.02
CA VAL A 295 14.08 -2.49 10.50
C VAL A 295 15.22 -3.39 10.99
N ALA A 296 15.47 -4.50 10.30
CA ALA A 296 16.42 -5.54 10.66
C ALA A 296 17.17 -6.00 9.40
N PRO A 297 18.08 -5.17 8.87
CA PRO A 297 18.67 -5.35 7.54
C PRO A 297 19.69 -6.51 7.42
N ASP A 298 20.07 -7.16 8.53
CA ASP A 298 21.00 -8.30 8.52
C ASP A 298 20.36 -9.63 8.99
N VAL A 299 19.02 -9.70 9.05
CA VAL A 299 18.33 -10.98 9.31
C VAL A 299 18.51 -11.94 8.15
N ASN A 300 18.49 -13.24 8.43
CA ASN A 300 18.23 -14.23 7.39
C ASN A 300 16.74 -14.21 7.03
N LEU A 301 16.41 -14.49 5.77
CA LEU A 301 15.04 -14.51 5.28
C LEU A 301 14.62 -15.93 4.86
N VAL A 302 13.39 -16.28 5.22
CA VAL A 302 12.65 -17.39 4.63
C VAL A 302 11.40 -16.82 3.97
N ALA A 303 11.28 -16.98 2.66
CA ALA A 303 10.07 -16.58 1.93
C ALA A 303 9.08 -17.74 1.89
N VAL A 304 7.88 -17.53 2.41
CA VAL A 304 6.76 -18.47 2.35
C VAL A 304 5.63 -17.83 1.55
N LYS A 305 5.29 -18.44 0.43
CA LYS A 305 4.13 -18.08 -0.40
C LYS A 305 2.92 -18.92 -0.05
#